data_AF-A0A7S1ZU14-F1
#
_entry.id   AF-A0A7S1ZU14-F1
#
_cell.length_a   1.000
_cell.length_b   1.000
_cell.length_c   1.000
_cell.angle_alpha   90.00
_cell.angle_beta   90.00
_cell.angle_gamma   90.00
#
_symmetry.space_group_name_H-M   'P 1'
#
loop_
_entity.id
_entity.type
_entity.pdbx_description
1 polymer ?
#
loop_
_entity_poly.entity_id
_entity_poly.type
_entity_poly.pdbx_seq_one_letter_code
_entity_poly.pdbx_strand_id
1 'polypeptide(L)'
;ENSYTMYRDEFDLHLGSTHLPLQSALNLFERSRTDFLGGPVALRQLKDEDNVVLVVTGVDECALVNMGHRRDEEDKEEGDASCSPGQAVSTKNYFLKKRKGAVIECRQTLLVPGVKRRRRLAQ
;
A
#
# COMPACT_ATOMS: atom_id res chain seq x y z
N GLU A 1 10.59 5.33 -0.03
CA GLU A 1 9.12 5.32 -0.13
C GLU A 1 8.78 5.02 -1.57
N ASN A 2 7.92 4.03 -1.82
CA ASN A 2 7.64 3.57 -3.17
C ASN A 2 6.22 4.00 -3.57
N SER A 3 6.09 4.57 -4.76
CA SER A 3 4.81 5.01 -5.33
C SER A 3 4.28 3.97 -6.32
N TYR A 4 2.98 3.68 -6.22
CA TYR A 4 2.29 2.72 -7.05
C TYR A 4 1.00 3.31 -7.59
N THR A 5 0.66 2.94 -8.81
CA THR A 5 -0.68 3.20 -9.35
C THR A 5 -1.62 2.14 -8.84
N MET A 6 -2.70 2.57 -8.19
CA MET A 6 -3.74 1.67 -7.73
C MET A 6 -4.66 1.32 -8.90
N TYR A 7 -4.85 0.02 -9.13
CA TYR A 7 -5.87 -0.48 -10.04
C TYR A 7 -6.93 -1.22 -9.23
N ARG A 8 -8.20 -1.02 -9.58
CA ARG A 8 -9.29 -1.83 -9.04
C ARG A 8 -9.62 -2.91 -10.04
N ASP A 9 -9.94 -4.09 -9.51
CA ASP A 9 -10.44 -5.19 -10.31
C ASP A 9 -11.87 -4.86 -10.81
N GLU A 10 -12.28 -5.46 -11.92
CA GLU A 10 -13.63 -5.32 -12.48
C GLU A 10 -14.70 -5.84 -11.51
N PHE A 11 -14.35 -6.78 -10.63
CA PHE A 11 -15.22 -7.30 -9.58
C PHE A 11 -15.47 -6.29 -8.44
N ASP A 12 -14.60 -5.28 -8.29
CA ASP A 12 -14.66 -4.27 -7.22
C ASP A 12 -15.33 -2.96 -7.65
N LEU A 13 -15.92 -2.91 -8.85
CA LEU A 13 -16.61 -1.72 -9.38
C LEU A 13 -17.75 -1.23 -8.50
N HIS A 14 -18.38 -2.14 -7.75
CA HIS A 14 -19.49 -1.86 -6.84
C HIS A 14 -19.06 -1.17 -5.54
N LEU A 15 -17.79 -1.34 -5.14
CA LEU A 15 -17.21 -0.62 -4.02
C LEU A 15 -17.00 0.80 -4.51
N GLY A 16 -17.72 1.78 -3.95
CA GLY A 16 -17.61 3.17 -4.38
C GLY A 16 -16.18 3.74 -4.29
N SER A 17 -15.97 4.98 -4.71
CA SER A 17 -14.65 5.64 -4.68
C SER A 17 -14.07 5.80 -3.26
N THR A 18 -14.83 5.51 -2.21
CA THR A 18 -14.44 5.65 -0.80
C THR A 18 -13.72 4.43 -0.22
N HIS A 19 -13.91 3.23 -0.80
CA HIS A 19 -13.37 1.99 -0.21
C HIS A 19 -12.22 1.42 -1.02
N LEU A 20 -11.17 0.99 -0.31
CA LEU A 20 -10.08 0.22 -0.89
C LEU A 20 -10.28 -1.27 -0.58
N PRO A 21 -10.42 -2.14 -1.59
CA PRO A 21 -10.45 -3.58 -1.34
C PRO A 21 -9.17 -4.03 -0.64
N LEU A 22 -9.30 -4.86 0.40
CA LEU A 22 -8.16 -5.38 1.16
C LEU A 22 -7.17 -6.11 0.23
N GLN A 23 -7.67 -6.86 -0.74
CA GLN A 23 -6.84 -7.57 -1.72
C GLN A 23 -5.96 -6.60 -2.52
N SER A 24 -6.50 -5.46 -2.96
CA SER A 24 -5.71 -4.44 -3.66
C SER A 24 -4.60 -3.89 -2.76
N ALA A 25 -4.88 -3.66 -1.47
CA ALA A 25 -3.87 -3.21 -0.52
C ALA A 25 -2.77 -4.28 -0.30
N LEU A 26 -3.15 -5.55 -0.13
CA LEU A 26 -2.22 -6.67 0.04
C LEU A 26 -1.32 -6.88 -1.19
N ASN A 27 -1.87 -6.73 -2.39
CA ASN A 27 -1.09 -6.80 -3.63
C ASN A 27 -0.04 -5.67 -3.70
N LEU A 28 -0.41 -4.45 -3.29
CA LEU A 28 0.54 -3.33 -3.21
C LEU A 28 1.64 -3.60 -2.18
N PHE A 29 1.29 -4.18 -1.03
CA PHE A 29 2.25 -4.59 -0.01
C PHE A 29 3.19 -5.68 -0.51
N GLU A 30 2.68 -6.67 -1.23
CA GLU A 30 3.50 -7.71 -1.85
C GLU A 30 4.50 -7.13 -2.84
N ARG A 31 4.02 -6.31 -3.79
CA ARG A 31 4.89 -5.63 -4.76
C ARG A 31 5.97 -4.82 -4.06
N SER A 32 5.58 -4.07 -3.03
CA SER A 32 6.51 -3.23 -2.27
C SER A 32 7.56 -4.02 -1.50
N ARG A 33 7.23 -5.20 -0.95
CA ARG A 33 8.23 -6.11 -0.38
C ARG A 33 9.15 -6.68 -1.45
N THR A 34 8.58 -7.13 -2.56
CA THR A 34 9.35 -7.71 -3.67
C THR A 34 10.37 -6.71 -4.20
N ASP A 35 9.97 -5.46 -4.42
CA ASP A 35 10.86 -4.38 -4.86
C ASP A 35 11.98 -4.13 -3.85
N PHE A 36 11.67 -4.10 -2.55
CA PHE A 36 12.68 -3.93 -1.49
C PHE A 36 13.71 -5.06 -1.48
N LEU A 37 13.29 -6.30 -1.76
CA LEU A 37 14.17 -7.46 -1.80
C LEU A 37 15.00 -7.57 -3.10
N GLY A 38 14.99 -6.54 -3.95
CA GLY A 38 15.74 -6.50 -5.22
C GLY A 38 14.88 -6.81 -6.44
N GLY A 39 13.56 -6.94 -6.28
CA GLY A 39 12.62 -7.20 -7.35
C GLY A 39 12.52 -8.69 -7.74
N PRO A 40 11.59 -9.02 -8.66
CA PRO A 40 11.29 -10.40 -9.00
C PRO A 40 12.45 -11.13 -9.67
N VAL A 41 13.33 -10.41 -10.37
CA VAL A 41 14.51 -10.99 -11.03
C VAL A 41 15.52 -11.47 -10.00
N ALA A 42 15.87 -10.62 -9.02
CA ALA A 42 16.82 -10.98 -7.96
C ALA A 42 16.28 -12.14 -7.10
N LEU A 43 14.98 -12.13 -6.79
CA LEU A 43 14.34 -13.22 -6.05
C LEU A 43 14.34 -14.54 -6.83
N ARG A 44 14.22 -14.49 -8.16
CA ARG A 44 14.32 -15.68 -9.01
C ARG A 44 15.75 -16.21 -9.04
N GLN A 45 16.75 -15.34 -9.16
CA GLN A 45 18.17 -15.73 -9.12
C GLN A 45 18.52 -16.39 -7.77
N LEU A 46 18.09 -15.81 -6.64
CA LEU A 46 18.25 -16.41 -5.31
C LEU A 46 17.69 -17.84 -5.23
N LYS A 47 16.54 -18.08 -5.88
CA LYS A 47 15.95 -19.42 -5.92
C LYS A 47 16.77 -20.36 -6.81
N ASP A 48 17.10 -19.94 -8.03
CA ASP A 48 17.65 -20.82 -9.06
C ASP A 48 19.16 -21.08 -8.86
N GLU A 49 19.90 -20.08 -8.38
CA GLU A 49 21.36 -20.13 -8.18
C GLU A 49 21.73 -20.54 -6.76
N ASP A 50 21.10 -19.94 -5.74
CA ASP A 50 21.45 -20.16 -4.33
C ASP A 50 20.55 -21.20 -3.63
N ASN A 51 19.53 -21.73 -4.30
CA ASN A 51 18.50 -22.61 -3.72
C ASN A 51 17.79 -21.99 -2.50
N VAL A 52 17.67 -20.66 -2.46
CA VAL A 52 17.01 -19.92 -1.38
C VAL A 52 15.63 -19.46 -1.81
N VAL A 53 14.60 -19.84 -1.06
CA VAL A 53 13.23 -19.38 -1.29
C VAL A 53 12.76 -18.52 -0.11
N LEU A 54 12.30 -17.31 -0.42
CA LEU A 54 11.65 -16.43 0.55
C LEU A 54 10.14 -16.64 0.50
N VAL A 55 9.54 -16.93 1.65
CA VAL A 55 8.10 -17.14 1.80
C VAL A 55 7.53 -16.20 2.85
N VAL A 56 6.30 -15.72 2.61
CA VAL A 56 5.52 -15.02 3.63
C VAL A 56 4.89 -16.08 4.53
N THR A 57 5.25 -16.05 5.81
CA THR A 57 4.77 -17.04 6.80
C THR A 57 3.52 -16.59 7.55
N GLY A 58 3.20 -15.30 7.53
CA GLY A 58 2.03 -14.74 8.16
C GLY A 58 1.84 -13.26 7.81
N VAL A 59 0.62 -12.76 8.01
CA VAL A 59 0.26 -11.35 7.93
C VAL A 59 -0.55 -11.05 9.18
N ASP A 60 0.04 -10.31 10.12
CA ASP A 60 -0.57 -10.08 11.44
C ASP A 60 -1.43 -8.81 11.45
N GLU A 61 -0.83 -7.66 11.14
CA GLU A 61 -1.47 -6.34 11.21
C GLU A 61 -1.25 -5.57 9.90
N CYS A 62 -2.35 -5.08 9.32
CA CYS A 62 -2.33 -4.16 8.18
C CYS A 62 -3.01 -2.86 8.58
N ALA A 63 -2.28 -1.75 8.47
CA ALA A 63 -2.81 -0.42 8.76
C ALA A 63 -2.91 0.41 7.48
N LEU A 64 -4.09 0.98 7.25
CA LEU A 64 -4.35 1.99 6.24
C LEU A 64 -4.30 3.37 6.91
N VAL A 65 -3.44 4.28 6.42
CA VAL A 65 -3.35 5.64 6.95
C VAL A 65 -3.80 6.64 5.89
N ASN A 66 -4.89 7.33 6.21
CA ASN A 66 -5.40 8.43 5.40
C ASN A 66 -4.57 9.70 5.66
N MET A 67 -3.87 10.19 4.63
CA MET A 67 -3.00 11.37 4.73
C MET A 67 -3.74 12.71 4.55
N GLY A 68 -5.05 12.68 4.28
CA GLY A 68 -5.89 13.87 4.09
C GLY A 68 -6.09 14.74 5.34
N HIS A 69 -5.75 14.25 6.54
CA HIS A 69 -6.01 14.93 7.82
C HIS A 69 -4.84 15.74 8.40
N ARG A 70 -3.75 15.96 7.66
CA ARG A 70 -2.57 16.68 8.17
C ARG A 70 -2.30 17.99 7.45
N ARG A 71 -3.18 18.97 7.62
CA ARG A 71 -2.85 20.40 7.71
C ARG A 71 -4.09 21.24 8.06
N ASP A 72 -4.01 21.82 9.25
CA ASP A 72 -4.50 23.14 9.66
C ASP A 72 -6.02 23.35 9.85
N GLU A 73 -6.35 23.56 11.12
CA GLU A 73 -7.35 24.51 11.67
C GLU A 73 -8.83 24.45 11.19
N GLU A 74 -9.70 24.19 12.18
CA GLU A 74 -11.10 24.63 12.34
C GLU A 74 -12.26 24.12 11.47
N ASP A 75 -12.06 23.48 10.31
CA ASP A 75 -13.20 22.97 9.54
C ASP A 75 -13.39 21.44 9.66
N LYS A 76 -14.28 21.06 10.59
CA LYS A 76 -14.85 19.70 10.72
C LYS A 76 -15.78 19.39 9.53
N GLU A 77 -15.21 19.00 8.40
CA GLU A 77 -15.88 18.02 7.54
C GLU A 77 -15.02 16.76 7.55
N GLU A 78 -15.59 15.65 8.06
CA GLU A 78 -15.08 14.29 7.88
C GLU A 78 -15.04 13.97 6.39
N GLY A 79 -14.02 14.50 5.70
CA GLY A 79 -13.75 14.18 4.31
C GLY A 79 -13.12 12.81 4.26
N ASP A 80 -13.95 11.77 4.12
CA ASP A 80 -13.48 10.44 3.73
C ASP A 80 -12.51 10.59 2.55
N ALA A 81 -11.24 10.20 2.74
CA ALA A 81 -10.33 10.19 1.61
C ALA A 81 -10.75 9.08 0.68
N SER A 82 -11.37 9.48 -0.42
CA SER A 82 -11.69 8.59 -1.51
C SER A 82 -10.41 8.08 -2.15
N CYS A 83 -10.31 6.77 -2.34
CA CYS A 83 -9.24 6.14 -3.08
C CYS A 83 -9.77 5.74 -4.47
N SER A 84 -9.37 6.44 -5.52
CA SER A 84 -9.93 6.24 -6.86
C SER A 84 -9.07 5.30 -7.71
N PRO A 85 -9.64 4.52 -8.65
CA PRO A 85 -8.86 3.78 -9.65
C PRO A 85 -7.90 4.72 -10.40
N GLY A 86 -6.68 4.26 -10.65
CA GLY A 86 -5.62 5.05 -11.29
C GLY A 86 -4.93 6.05 -10.37
N GLN A 87 -5.35 6.19 -9.11
CA GLN A 87 -4.71 7.09 -8.16
C GLN A 87 -3.32 6.58 -7.77
N ALA A 88 -2.37 7.51 -7.66
CA ALA A 88 -1.07 7.22 -7.08
C ALA A 88 -1.19 7.09 -5.56
N VAL A 89 -0.69 5.98 -5.02
CA VAL A 89 -0.61 5.68 -3.59
C VAL A 89 0.83 5.34 -3.24
N SER A 90 1.24 5.59 -2.00
CA SER A 90 2.59 5.25 -1.56
C SER A 90 2.58 4.23 -0.44
N THR A 91 3.63 3.41 -0.38
CA THR A 91 3.83 2.46 0.71
C THR A 91 5.09 2.81 1.49
N LYS A 92 4.96 2.74 2.81
CA LYS A 92 6.08 2.84 3.74
C LYS A 92 6.31 1.49 4.37
N ASN A 93 7.51 0.95 4.16
CA ASN A 93 7.92 -0.32 4.74
C ASN A 93 8.99 -0.10 5.81
N TYR A 94 8.93 -0.90 6.86
CA TYR A 94 9.98 -1.04 7.85
C TYR A 94 10.32 -2.53 8.00
N PHE A 95 11.59 -2.87 7.81
CA PHE A 95 12.06 -4.26 7.86
C PHE A 95 12.97 -4.47 9.05
N LEU A 96 12.72 -5.54 9.80
CA LEU A 96 13.54 -5.96 10.92
C LEU A 96 14.04 -7.38 10.69
N LYS A 97 15.36 -7.53 10.52
CA LYS A 97 16.00 -8.84 10.41
C LYS A 97 16.06 -9.48 11.80
N LYS A 98 15.55 -10.70 11.91
CA LYS A 98 15.57 -11.55 13.11
C LYS A 98 16.25 -12.88 12.79
N ARG A 99 16.64 -13.62 13.84
CA ARG A 99 17.23 -14.98 13.73
C ARG A 99 18.37 -15.05 12.70
N LYS A 100 19.38 -14.18 12.84
CA LYS A 100 20.54 -14.09 11.92
C LYS A 100 20.17 -13.84 10.45
N GLY A 101 19.04 -13.19 10.19
CA GLY A 101 18.57 -12.88 8.84
C GLY A 101 17.66 -13.95 8.21
N ALA A 102 17.43 -15.06 8.91
CA ALA A 102 16.50 -16.11 8.45
C ALA A 102 15.03 -15.68 8.54
N VAL A 103 14.71 -14.67 9.34
CA VAL A 103 13.37 -14.10 9.44
C VAL A 103 13.44 -12.61 9.18
N ILE A 104 12.57 -12.11 8.31
CA ILE A 104 12.42 -10.68 8.03
C ILE A 104 11.01 -10.29 8.44
N GLU A 105 10.87 -9.56 9.54
CA GLU A 105 9.60 -8.92 9.88
C GLU A 105 9.44 -7.67 9.01
N CYS A 106 8.26 -7.50 8.43
CA CYS A 106 7.94 -6.35 7.59
C CYS A 106 6.69 -5.66 8.14
N ARG A 107 6.82 -4.38 8.51
CA ARG A 107 5.69 -3.52 8.83
C ARG A 107 5.41 -2.63 7.63
N GLN A 108 4.18 -2.66 7.14
CA GLN A 108 3.78 -1.96 5.93
C GLN A 108 2.62 -1.02 6.22
N THR A 109 2.72 0.20 5.70
CA THR A 109 1.66 1.20 5.78
C THR A 109 1.36 1.69 4.39
N LEU A 110 0.09 1.65 4.00
CA LEU A 110 -0.39 2.27 2.78
C LEU A 110 -0.84 3.69 3.07
N LEU A 111 -0.32 4.63 2.28
CA LEU A 111 -0.59 6.05 2.36
C LEU A 111 -1.43 6.45 1.15
N VAL A 112 -2.65 6.91 1.41
CA VAL A 112 -3.57 7.40 0.38
C VAL A 112 -3.57 8.93 0.43
N PRO A 113 -3.20 9.63 -0.66
CA PRO A 113 -3.29 11.08 -0.71
C PRO A 113 -4.76 11.52 -0.65
N GLY A 114 -5.05 12.52 0.19
CA GLY A 114 -6.40 13.08 0.29
C GLY A 114 -6.84 13.73 -1.02
N VAL A 115 -8.05 13.43 -1.47
CA VAL A 115 -8.64 14.09 -2.64
C VAL A 115 -9.26 15.40 -2.17
N LYS A 116 -8.71 16.54 -2.61
CA LYS A 116 -9.37 17.84 -2.39
C LYS A 116 -10.70 17.83 -3.15
N ARG A 117 -11.84 17.82 -2.44
CA ARG A 117 -13.14 18.10 -3.06
C ARG A 117 -13.04 19.49 -3.70
N ARG A 118 -13.12 19.58 -5.03
CA ARG A 118 -13.38 20.86 -5.70
C ARG A 118 -14.76 21.32 -5.24
N ARG A 119 -14.81 22.33 -4.34
CA ARG A 119 -16.04 23.06 -4.06
C ARG A 119 -16.56 23.58 -5.40
N ARG A 120 -17.72 23.06 -5.84
CA ARG A 120 -18.47 23.70 -6.91
C ARG A 120 -18.87 25.06 -6.38
N LEU A 121 -18.27 26.13 -6.91
CA LEU A 121 -18.81 27.48 -6.75
C LEU A 121 -20.21 27.43 -7.36
N ALA A 122 -21.23 27.49 -6.51
CA ALA A 122 -22.59 27.74 -6.97
C ALA A 122 -22.60 29.11 -7.66
N GLN A 123 -23.09 29.13 -8.90
CA GLN A 123 -23.38 30.35 -9.66
C GLN A 123 -24.61 31.05 -9.09
#